data_AF-A0A1Y6BHB5-F1
#
_entry.id   AF-A0A1Y6BHB5-F1
#
_cell.length_a   1.000
_cell.length_b   1.000
_cell.length_c   1.000
_cell.angle_alpha   90.00
_cell.angle_beta   90.00
_cell.angle_gamma   90.00
#
_symmetry.space_group_name_H-M   'P 1'
#
loop_
_entity.id
_entity.type
_entity.pdbx_description
1 polymer ?
#
loop_
_entity_poly.entity_id
_entity_poly.type
_entity_poly.pdbx_seq_one_letter_code
_entity_poly.pdbx_strand_id
1 'polypeptide(L)'
;MKRILLGMIVGASALLGGCGHEDDSDLDSIPRDLVTCLKGGSCAGYVVKASSGSKNFNHVFSSLWTNYPSGSSSQVKEDIGGNVDADWITNTCVVRTSRALNYSGSAFEIPLNFEPYNGMNTIRGGDGKRYGFRVVEMAQYMLAKYGRPQVRSAAAAIGRKGIILFDREGWNDANGHFDIWNGSSAKYSDYTSESTNVFVWE
;
A
#
# COMPACT_ATOMS: atom_id res chain seq x y z
N MET A 1 35.22 51.78 -5.71
CA MET A 1 34.39 50.70 -6.28
C MET A 1 33.75 49.94 -5.13
N LYS A 2 32.41 49.83 -5.17
CA LYS A 2 31.57 49.17 -4.17
C LYS A 2 31.78 47.65 -4.19
N ARG A 3 31.77 46.99 -3.02
CA ARG A 3 30.88 45.84 -2.75
C ARG A 3 30.86 45.52 -1.26
N ILE A 4 29.64 45.52 -0.75
CA ILE A 4 29.20 45.31 0.63
C ILE A 4 29.15 43.80 0.87
N LEU A 5 29.73 43.34 1.99
CA LEU A 5 29.63 41.95 2.45
C LEU A 5 28.25 41.77 3.11
N LEU A 6 27.39 40.98 2.47
CA LEU A 6 26.02 40.75 2.91
C LEU A 6 25.92 39.41 3.66
N GLY A 7 25.59 39.52 4.96
CA GLY A 7 24.62 38.70 5.69
C GLY A 7 24.65 37.17 5.55
N MET A 8 25.04 36.51 6.64
CA MET A 8 24.56 35.20 7.03
C MET A 8 23.02 35.12 6.93
N ILE A 9 22.51 34.13 6.21
CA ILE A 9 21.18 33.56 6.46
C ILE A 9 21.37 32.06 6.66
N VAL A 10 21.10 31.65 7.90
CA VAL A 10 20.92 30.27 8.35
C VAL A 10 19.50 29.86 7.93
N GLY A 11 19.31 28.68 7.35
CA GLY A 11 17.94 28.20 7.11
C GLY A 11 17.80 26.92 6.31
N ALA A 12 17.48 25.85 7.02
CA ALA A 12 16.87 24.59 6.57
C ALA A 12 17.73 23.62 5.74
N SER A 13 18.55 22.83 6.45
CA SER A 13 18.80 21.45 6.05
C SER A 13 17.47 20.69 6.02
N ALA A 14 16.92 20.47 4.84
CA ALA A 14 15.99 19.37 4.64
C ALA A 14 16.80 18.09 4.76
N LEU A 15 16.71 17.44 5.92
CA LEU A 15 17.14 16.06 6.10
C LEU A 15 16.30 15.21 5.14
N LEU A 16 16.88 14.89 3.99
CA LEU A 16 16.42 13.81 3.14
C LEU A 16 16.56 12.53 3.97
N GLY A 17 15.48 12.14 4.64
CA GLY A 17 15.34 10.83 5.26
C GLY A 17 15.36 9.78 4.16
N GLY A 18 16.55 9.33 3.77
CA GLY A 18 16.71 8.12 2.98
C GLY A 18 16.11 6.97 3.78
N CYS A 19 14.98 6.45 3.31
CA CYS A 19 14.41 5.23 3.87
C CYS A 19 15.27 4.06 3.39
N GLY A 20 15.76 3.28 4.34
CA GLY A 20 16.62 2.12 4.10
C GLY A 20 15.97 1.17 3.10
N HIS A 21 16.75 0.85 2.07
CA HIS A 21 16.52 -0.26 1.16
C HIS A 21 17.09 -1.50 1.86
N GLU A 22 16.22 -2.41 2.31
CA GLU A 22 16.62 -3.66 2.93
C GLU A 22 15.87 -4.81 2.25
N ASP A 23 16.67 -5.74 1.72
CA ASP A 23 16.37 -6.71 0.67
C ASP A 23 15.36 -7.80 1.05
N ASP A 24 14.31 -8.04 0.23
CA ASP A 24 13.44 -9.25 0.32
C ASP A 24 12.75 -9.63 -1.03
N SER A 25 13.56 -9.64 -2.10
CA SER A 25 13.25 -9.56 -3.54
C SER A 25 12.09 -10.35 -4.16
N ASP A 26 11.73 -11.51 -3.62
CA ASP A 26 10.98 -12.50 -4.42
C ASP A 26 9.50 -12.65 -4.03
N LEU A 27 9.10 -12.24 -2.82
CA LEU A 27 7.73 -12.42 -2.31
C LEU A 27 6.90 -11.13 -2.27
N ASP A 28 7.54 -9.99 -2.50
CA ASP A 28 6.88 -8.69 -2.65
C ASP A 28 6.79 -8.21 -4.11
N SER A 29 7.25 -9.03 -5.05
CA SER A 29 7.17 -8.74 -6.48
C SER A 29 5.83 -9.21 -7.08
N ILE A 30 5.09 -8.27 -7.65
CA ILE A 30 3.87 -8.42 -8.45
C ILE A 30 4.21 -8.96 -9.84
N PRO A 31 3.72 -10.16 -10.21
CA PRO A 31 3.94 -10.75 -11.53
C PRO A 31 3.38 -9.91 -12.68
N ARG A 32 3.98 -9.98 -13.87
CA ARG A 32 3.60 -9.16 -15.03
C ARG A 32 2.24 -9.51 -15.62
N ASP A 33 1.82 -10.76 -15.50
CA ASP A 33 0.47 -11.22 -15.80
C ASP A 33 -0.55 -10.66 -14.78
N LEU A 34 -0.20 -10.55 -13.49
CA LEU A 34 -1.02 -9.83 -12.50
C LEU A 34 -1.15 -8.34 -12.85
N VAL A 35 -0.05 -7.66 -13.21
CA VAL A 35 -0.08 -6.27 -13.70
C VAL A 35 -0.96 -6.14 -14.94
N THR A 36 -0.89 -7.11 -15.87
CA THR A 36 -1.75 -7.16 -17.05
C THR A 36 -3.23 -7.27 -16.67
N CYS A 37 -3.57 -8.11 -15.69
CA CYS A 37 -4.92 -8.23 -15.16
C CYS A 37 -5.42 -6.92 -14.52
N LEU A 38 -4.59 -6.27 -13.69
CA LEU A 38 -4.88 -4.98 -13.05
C LEU A 38 -5.15 -3.87 -14.07
N LYS A 39 -4.40 -3.87 -15.18
CA LYS A 39 -4.57 -2.96 -16.33
C LYS A 39 -5.89 -3.15 -17.09
N GLY A 40 -6.62 -4.24 -16.84
CA GLY A 40 -7.85 -4.60 -17.54
C GLY A 40 -7.67 -5.65 -18.65
N GLY A 41 -6.46 -6.20 -18.79
CA GLY A 41 -6.16 -7.30 -19.72
C GLY A 41 -6.61 -8.66 -19.18
N SER A 42 -6.02 -9.74 -19.71
CA SER A 42 -6.32 -11.11 -19.25
C SER A 42 -6.05 -11.27 -17.76
N CYS A 43 -6.92 -12.02 -17.08
CA CYS A 43 -6.77 -12.40 -15.67
C CYS A 43 -6.72 -13.93 -15.52
N ALA A 44 -6.24 -14.64 -16.55
CA ALA A 44 -6.04 -16.08 -16.46
C ALA A 44 -5.15 -16.40 -15.25
N GLY A 45 -5.58 -17.33 -14.40
CA GLY A 45 -4.89 -17.69 -13.17
C GLY A 45 -5.23 -16.83 -11.95
N TYR A 46 -6.04 -15.77 -12.09
CA TYR A 46 -6.43 -14.90 -10.98
C TYR A 46 -7.94 -14.90 -10.73
N VAL A 47 -8.32 -14.85 -9.45
CA VAL A 47 -9.71 -14.62 -9.03
C VAL A 47 -10.00 -13.13 -9.09
N VAL A 48 -11.09 -12.76 -9.78
CA VAL A 48 -11.51 -11.37 -9.89
C VAL A 48 -12.99 -11.25 -9.56
N LYS A 49 -13.32 -10.40 -8.58
CA LYS A 49 -14.72 -10.07 -8.31
C LYS A 49 -15.33 -9.30 -9.46
N ALA A 50 -16.56 -9.66 -9.84
CA ALA A 50 -17.33 -8.90 -10.82
C ALA A 50 -17.57 -7.45 -10.36
N SER A 51 -17.51 -6.52 -11.32
CA SER A 51 -17.61 -5.07 -11.08
C SER A 51 -18.92 -4.63 -10.42
N SER A 52 -20.01 -5.37 -10.62
CA SER A 52 -21.35 -5.09 -10.06
C SER A 52 -21.45 -5.26 -8.53
N GLY A 53 -20.37 -5.64 -7.85
CA GLY A 53 -20.30 -5.76 -6.38
C GLY A 53 -19.07 -5.13 -5.73
N SER A 54 -18.31 -4.31 -6.46
CA SER A 54 -17.15 -3.58 -5.90
C SER A 54 -17.63 -2.62 -4.81
N LYS A 55 -17.24 -2.88 -3.55
CA LYS A 55 -17.46 -1.90 -2.48
C LYS A 55 -16.62 -0.67 -2.77
N ASN A 56 -17.25 0.49 -2.71
CA ASN A 56 -16.58 1.77 -2.89
C ASN A 56 -16.00 2.22 -1.53
N PHE A 57 -14.71 2.50 -1.44
CA PHE A 57 -13.98 2.97 -0.26
C PHE A 57 -14.28 4.43 0.13
N ASN A 58 -14.89 5.26 -0.73
CA ASN A 58 -15.18 6.67 -0.42
C ASN A 58 -15.94 6.86 0.89
N HIS A 59 -16.90 5.98 1.23
CA HIS A 59 -17.66 6.10 2.48
C HIS A 59 -16.84 5.76 3.74
N VAL A 60 -15.75 5.00 3.60
CA VAL A 60 -14.83 4.66 4.71
C VAL A 60 -13.47 5.34 4.56
N PHE A 61 -13.30 6.25 3.60
CA PHE A 61 -12.01 6.84 3.30
C PHE A 61 -11.39 7.54 4.53
N SER A 62 -12.21 8.23 5.32
CA SER A 62 -11.73 8.86 6.57
C SER A 62 -11.20 7.83 7.57
N SER A 63 -11.82 6.65 7.66
CA SER A 63 -11.35 5.55 8.50
C SER A 63 -10.07 4.94 7.95
N LEU A 64 -9.97 4.73 6.63
CA LEU A 64 -8.74 4.25 5.99
C LEU A 64 -7.57 5.20 6.28
N TRP A 65 -7.78 6.49 6.04
CA TRP A 65 -6.77 7.53 6.22
C TRP A 65 -6.30 7.68 7.66
N THR A 66 -7.23 7.59 8.61
CA THR A 66 -6.95 7.72 10.04
C THR A 66 -6.25 6.49 10.59
N ASN A 67 -6.62 5.30 10.14
CA ASN A 67 -6.11 4.04 10.67
C ASN A 67 -4.90 3.48 9.92
N TYR A 68 -4.38 4.18 8.91
CA TYR A 68 -3.11 3.86 8.30
C TYR A 68 -1.98 4.44 9.17
N PRO A 69 -1.20 3.59 9.88
CA PRO A 69 -0.27 4.09 10.88
C PRO A 69 0.96 4.72 10.24
N SER A 70 1.44 5.80 10.86
CA SER A 70 2.68 6.52 10.51
C SER A 70 3.86 6.01 11.35
N GLY A 71 5.06 6.53 11.09
CA GLY A 71 6.29 6.14 11.82
C GLY A 71 7.10 5.07 11.10
N SER A 72 8.23 4.65 11.67
CA SER A 72 9.12 3.64 11.09
C SER A 72 8.46 2.25 11.04
N SER A 73 9.00 1.33 10.23
CA SER A 73 8.54 -0.07 10.23
C SER A 73 8.59 -0.70 11.62
N SER A 74 9.68 -0.50 12.35
CA SER A 74 9.82 -1.01 13.73
C SER A 74 8.75 -0.48 14.66
N GLN A 75 8.47 0.83 14.62
CA GLN A 75 7.47 1.43 15.49
C GLN A 75 6.05 0.94 15.16
N VAL A 76 5.70 0.81 13.88
CA VAL A 76 4.40 0.26 13.48
C VAL A 76 4.22 -1.19 13.94
N LYS A 77 5.27 -2.00 13.86
CA LYS A 77 5.25 -3.38 14.32
C LYS A 77 5.04 -3.46 15.83
N GLU A 78 5.80 -2.68 16.60
CA GLU A 78 5.68 -2.57 18.06
C GLU A 78 4.27 -2.11 18.49
N ASP A 79 3.75 -1.05 17.85
CA ASP A 79 2.43 -0.48 18.16
C ASP A 79 1.27 -1.45 17.88
N ILE A 80 1.37 -2.28 16.82
CA ILE A 80 0.38 -3.31 16.52
C ILE A 80 0.56 -4.53 17.44
N GLY A 81 1.81 -4.87 17.74
CA GLY A 81 2.21 -5.96 18.62
C GLY A 81 1.77 -7.35 18.15
N GLY A 82 1.84 -8.31 19.07
CA GLY A 82 1.56 -9.72 18.77
C GLY A 82 2.56 -10.29 17.77
N ASN A 83 2.11 -11.15 16.87
CA ASN A 83 3.01 -11.78 15.90
C ASN A 83 3.37 -10.85 14.73
N VAL A 84 2.76 -9.66 14.64
CA VAL A 84 3.17 -8.62 13.66
C VAL A 84 4.53 -8.05 14.04
N ASP A 85 4.90 -8.07 15.33
CA ASP A 85 6.20 -7.62 15.80
C ASP A 85 7.27 -8.71 15.66
N ALA A 86 7.48 -9.13 14.41
CA ALA A 86 8.47 -10.12 14.05
C ALA A 86 9.61 -9.49 13.24
N ASP A 87 10.85 -9.89 13.50
CA ASP A 87 12.04 -9.35 12.85
C ASP A 87 12.04 -9.56 11.32
N TRP A 88 11.51 -10.70 10.87
CA TRP A 88 11.43 -11.03 9.44
C TRP A 88 10.41 -10.20 8.66
N ILE A 89 9.56 -9.40 9.32
CA ILE A 89 8.70 -8.43 8.64
C ILE A 89 9.47 -7.12 8.52
N THR A 90 10.11 -6.91 7.38
CA THR A 90 10.91 -5.71 7.08
C THR A 90 10.06 -4.65 6.36
N ASN A 91 9.27 -5.10 5.37
CA ASN A 91 8.32 -4.27 4.63
C ASN A 91 6.95 -4.19 5.32
N THR A 92 6.57 -2.98 5.78
CA THR A 92 5.31 -2.78 6.53
C THR A 92 4.17 -2.19 5.71
N CYS A 93 4.32 -1.95 4.40
CA CYS A 93 3.25 -1.30 3.61
C CYS A 93 1.93 -2.10 3.65
N VAL A 94 2.02 -3.43 3.55
CA VAL A 94 0.85 -4.33 3.60
C VAL A 94 0.28 -4.45 5.00
N VAL A 95 1.14 -4.44 6.03
CA VAL A 95 0.71 -4.42 7.44
C VAL A 95 -0.08 -3.15 7.74
N ARG A 96 0.42 -1.99 7.29
CA ARG A 96 -0.25 -0.68 7.42
C ARG A 96 -1.58 -0.66 6.69
N THR A 97 -1.62 -1.18 5.46
CA THR A 97 -2.85 -1.31 4.67
C THR A 97 -3.87 -2.22 5.35
N SER A 98 -3.40 -3.34 5.91
CA SER A 98 -4.24 -4.26 6.69
C SER A 98 -4.82 -3.58 7.93
N ARG A 99 -4.02 -2.77 8.65
CA ARG A 99 -4.50 -1.96 9.79
C ARG A 99 -5.62 -1.01 9.36
N ALA A 100 -5.42 -0.28 8.26
CA ALA A 100 -6.40 0.65 7.73
C ALA A 100 -7.72 -0.07 7.39
N LEU A 101 -7.66 -1.23 6.74
CA LEU A 101 -8.83 -2.05 6.40
C LEU A 101 -9.55 -2.60 7.64
N ASN A 102 -8.78 -3.15 8.59
CA ASN A 102 -9.27 -3.75 9.84
C ASN A 102 -10.11 -2.79 10.70
N TYR A 103 -9.82 -1.50 10.62
CA TYR A 103 -10.50 -0.46 11.39
C TYR A 103 -11.41 0.44 10.55
N SER A 104 -11.74 0.00 9.32
CA SER A 104 -12.70 0.66 8.42
C SER A 104 -14.08 0.00 8.40
N GLY A 105 -14.35 -0.90 9.36
CA GLY A 105 -15.63 -1.60 9.53
C GLY A 105 -15.58 -3.06 9.14
N SER A 106 -16.51 -3.86 9.68
CA SER A 106 -16.52 -5.33 9.56
C SER A 106 -16.56 -5.84 8.12
N ALA A 107 -17.10 -5.04 7.20
CA ALA A 107 -17.11 -5.31 5.77
C ALA A 107 -15.71 -5.34 5.13
N PHE A 108 -14.75 -4.62 5.70
CA PHE A 108 -13.42 -4.37 5.14
C PHE A 108 -12.32 -5.15 5.85
N GLU A 109 -12.58 -5.57 7.09
CA GLU A 109 -11.68 -6.35 7.92
C GLU A 109 -11.05 -7.52 7.16
N ILE A 110 -9.74 -7.73 7.39
CA ILE A 110 -9.02 -8.88 6.87
C ILE A 110 -9.59 -10.12 7.57
N PRO A 111 -10.20 -11.06 6.83
CA PRO A 111 -10.93 -12.16 7.45
C PRO A 111 -9.97 -13.13 8.16
N LEU A 112 -10.48 -13.80 9.20
CA LEU A 112 -9.73 -14.81 9.94
C LEU A 112 -9.29 -15.99 9.06
N ASN A 113 -10.12 -16.34 8.07
CA ASN A 113 -9.90 -17.35 7.06
C ASN A 113 -10.29 -16.75 5.70
N PHE A 114 -9.41 -16.82 4.69
CA PHE A 114 -9.73 -16.38 3.33
C PHE A 114 -9.71 -17.59 2.39
N GLU A 115 -10.89 -18.00 1.95
CA GLU A 115 -11.13 -18.95 0.86
C GLU A 115 -11.89 -18.21 -0.27
N PRO A 116 -11.69 -18.57 -1.55
CA PRO A 116 -10.97 -19.73 -2.03
C PRO A 116 -9.46 -19.45 -2.12
N TYR A 117 -8.63 -20.47 -1.91
CA TYR A 117 -7.17 -20.52 -2.14
C TYR A 117 -6.24 -20.29 -0.95
N ASN A 118 -6.63 -20.66 0.27
CA ASN A 118 -5.72 -20.56 1.43
C ASN A 118 -5.11 -19.14 1.63
N GLY A 119 -5.75 -18.17 0.99
CA GLY A 119 -5.59 -16.73 0.95
C GLY A 119 -4.22 -16.06 0.92
N MET A 120 -4.32 -14.73 1.02
CA MET A 120 -3.22 -13.91 1.50
C MET A 120 -2.80 -14.44 2.86
N ASN A 121 -1.51 -14.75 3.00
CA ASN A 121 -0.94 -15.17 4.26
C ASN A 121 -1.11 -14.02 5.26
N THR A 122 -1.61 -14.37 6.44
CA THR A 122 -1.84 -13.39 7.49
C THR A 122 -1.23 -13.83 8.80
N ILE A 123 -0.83 -12.82 9.57
CA ILE A 123 -0.36 -13.00 10.93
C ILE A 123 -1.29 -12.29 11.91
N ARG A 124 -1.25 -12.69 13.18
CA ARG A 124 -2.15 -12.16 14.20
C ARG A 124 -1.49 -10.99 14.93
N GLY A 125 -2.12 -9.82 14.90
CA GLY A 125 -1.68 -8.66 15.69
C GLY A 125 -2.02 -8.82 17.18
N GLY A 126 -1.46 -7.94 18.02
CA GLY A 126 -1.76 -7.89 19.46
C GLY A 126 -3.22 -7.56 19.76
N ASP A 127 -3.89 -6.87 18.82
CA ASP A 127 -5.32 -6.59 18.82
C ASP A 127 -6.21 -7.80 18.47
N GLY A 128 -5.60 -8.94 18.14
CA GLY A 128 -6.29 -10.17 17.77
C GLY A 128 -6.78 -10.25 16.33
N LYS A 129 -6.57 -9.21 15.50
CA LYS A 129 -6.96 -9.16 14.08
C LYS A 129 -5.87 -9.75 13.17
N ARG A 130 -6.22 -9.98 11.90
CA ARG A 130 -5.30 -10.52 10.88
C ARG A 130 -4.64 -9.41 10.08
N TYR A 131 -3.37 -9.61 9.75
CA TYR A 131 -2.56 -8.68 8.97
C TYR A 131 -1.86 -9.42 7.84
N GLY A 132 -2.12 -9.00 6.60
CA GLY A 132 -1.30 -9.42 5.47
C GLY A 132 0.06 -8.75 5.53
N PHE A 133 1.06 -9.40 4.93
CA PHE A 133 2.45 -8.93 4.98
C PHE A 133 3.20 -9.10 3.65
N ARG A 134 2.53 -9.50 2.57
CA ARG A 134 3.13 -9.67 1.23
C ARG A 134 2.39 -8.86 0.18
N VAL A 135 3.12 -8.10 -0.63
CA VAL A 135 2.54 -7.16 -1.60
C VAL A 135 1.73 -7.89 -2.68
N VAL A 136 2.30 -8.94 -3.27
CA VAL A 136 1.64 -9.71 -4.34
C VAL A 136 0.33 -10.34 -3.87
N GLU A 137 0.31 -10.86 -2.64
CA GLU A 137 -0.85 -11.49 -2.06
C GLU A 137 -1.94 -10.47 -1.71
N MET A 138 -1.57 -9.27 -1.26
CA MET A 138 -2.50 -8.17 -1.07
C MET A 138 -3.11 -7.72 -2.41
N ALA A 139 -2.34 -7.63 -3.48
CA ALA A 139 -2.87 -7.30 -4.80
C ALA A 139 -3.90 -8.34 -5.31
N GLN A 140 -3.61 -9.63 -5.12
CA GLN A 140 -4.55 -10.70 -5.45
C GLN A 140 -5.81 -10.66 -4.55
N TYR A 141 -5.65 -10.41 -3.25
CA TYR A 141 -6.76 -10.23 -2.33
C TYR A 141 -7.66 -9.06 -2.73
N MET A 142 -7.07 -7.91 -3.12
CA MET A 142 -7.81 -6.74 -3.57
C MET A 142 -8.62 -7.06 -4.84
N LEU A 143 -8.04 -7.79 -5.80
CA LEU A 143 -8.76 -8.28 -6.98
C LEU A 143 -9.90 -9.24 -6.65
N ALA A 144 -9.65 -10.21 -5.76
CA ALA A 144 -10.63 -11.21 -5.39
C ALA A 144 -11.79 -10.64 -4.55
N LYS A 145 -11.51 -9.65 -3.68
CA LYS A 145 -12.50 -9.07 -2.77
C LYS A 145 -13.19 -7.82 -3.31
N TYR A 146 -12.49 -6.98 -4.07
CA TYR A 146 -13.01 -5.69 -4.55
C TYR A 146 -13.09 -5.60 -6.08
N GLY A 147 -12.46 -6.53 -6.80
CA GLY A 147 -12.42 -6.52 -8.27
C GLY A 147 -11.26 -5.69 -8.78
N ARG A 148 -11.29 -5.34 -10.06
CA ARG A 148 -10.24 -4.51 -10.67
C ARG A 148 -10.22 -3.09 -10.10
N PRO A 149 -9.04 -2.45 -10.03
CA PRO A 149 -8.93 -1.04 -9.65
C PRO A 149 -9.70 -0.18 -10.65
N GLN A 150 -10.38 0.87 -10.19
CA GLN A 150 -11.13 1.81 -11.03
C GLN A 150 -10.19 2.75 -11.79
N VAL A 151 -9.08 3.13 -11.15
CA VAL A 151 -8.06 4.02 -11.73
C VAL A 151 -6.80 3.21 -12.03
N ARG A 152 -6.16 3.50 -13.18
CA ARG A 152 -5.01 2.70 -13.69
C ARG A 152 -3.84 3.55 -14.22
N SER A 153 -3.77 4.81 -13.83
CA SER A 153 -2.62 5.69 -14.13
C SER A 153 -2.50 6.79 -13.08
N ALA A 154 -1.29 7.34 -12.91
CA ALA A 154 -1.03 8.42 -11.97
C ALA A 154 -1.86 9.68 -12.31
N ALA A 155 -1.94 10.04 -13.60
CA ALA A 155 -2.73 11.18 -14.05
C ALA A 155 -4.22 11.03 -13.73
N ALA A 156 -4.78 9.83 -13.90
CA ALA A 156 -6.18 9.57 -13.58
C ALA A 156 -6.46 9.45 -12.07
N ALA A 157 -5.42 9.29 -11.24
CA ALA A 157 -5.56 9.22 -9.78
C ALA A 157 -5.79 10.60 -9.14
N ILE A 158 -5.42 11.68 -9.83
CA ILE A 158 -5.63 13.04 -9.34
C ILE A 158 -7.12 13.28 -9.08
N GLY A 159 -7.45 13.72 -7.86
CA GLY A 159 -8.82 13.95 -7.38
C GLY A 159 -9.61 12.69 -7.00
N ARG A 160 -9.06 11.48 -7.20
CA ARG A 160 -9.68 10.19 -6.83
C ARG A 160 -9.12 9.73 -5.48
N LYS A 161 -9.91 9.06 -4.64
CA LYS A 161 -9.48 8.66 -3.29
C LYS A 161 -9.65 7.18 -3.08
N GLY A 162 -8.80 6.57 -2.26
CA GLY A 162 -8.94 5.16 -1.90
C GLY A 162 -7.63 4.50 -1.52
N ILE A 163 -7.53 3.21 -1.79
CA ILE A 163 -6.30 2.42 -1.60
C ILE A 163 -5.52 2.44 -2.91
N ILE A 164 -4.24 2.82 -2.86
CA ILE A 164 -3.37 2.91 -4.02
C ILE A 164 -2.34 1.78 -4.00
N LEU A 165 -2.08 1.23 -5.17
CA LEU A 165 -0.94 0.36 -5.45
C LEU A 165 -0.06 1.05 -6.50
N PHE A 166 1.19 1.26 -6.12
CA PHE A 166 2.28 1.63 -7.01
C PHE A 166 2.93 0.35 -7.55
N ASP A 167 3.14 0.26 -8.86
CA ASP A 167 3.93 -0.80 -9.50
C ASP A 167 5.08 -0.15 -10.25
N ARG A 168 6.30 -0.53 -9.88
CA ARG A 168 7.54 0.03 -10.42
C ARG A 168 8.41 -1.09 -10.96
N GLU A 169 8.73 -0.99 -12.25
CA GLU A 169 9.73 -1.85 -12.85
C GLU A 169 11.14 -1.55 -12.28
N GLY A 170 11.86 -2.60 -11.87
CA GLY A 170 13.26 -2.49 -11.44
C GLY A 170 13.49 -2.13 -9.97
N TRP A 171 12.53 -2.37 -9.07
CA TRP A 171 12.83 -2.53 -7.65
C TRP A 171 13.34 -3.95 -7.37
N ASN A 172 14.38 -4.07 -6.55
CA ASN A 172 15.07 -5.32 -6.29
C ASN A 172 14.46 -6.09 -5.10
N ASP A 173 13.65 -5.46 -4.26
CA ASP A 173 13.12 -5.97 -2.99
C ASP A 173 11.59 -6.21 -3.04
N ALA A 174 10.85 -5.27 -3.62
CA ALA A 174 9.42 -5.37 -3.90
C ALA A 174 9.17 -4.59 -5.19
N ASN A 175 8.40 -5.05 -6.16
CA ASN A 175 8.07 -4.20 -7.33
C ASN A 175 6.77 -3.40 -7.16
N GLY A 176 6.16 -3.44 -5.97
CA GLY A 176 4.99 -2.63 -5.67
C GLY A 176 4.86 -2.19 -4.21
N HIS A 177 4.09 -1.12 -4.00
CA HIS A 177 3.84 -0.51 -2.69
C HIS A 177 2.37 -0.15 -2.54
N PHE A 178 1.77 -0.54 -1.41
CA PHE A 178 0.41 -0.13 -1.05
C PHE A 178 0.42 1.07 -0.10
N ASP A 179 -0.50 2.00 -0.31
CA ASP A 179 -0.71 3.14 0.58
C ASP A 179 -2.19 3.62 0.53
N ILE A 180 -2.54 4.67 1.29
CA ILE A 180 -3.84 5.35 1.18
C ILE A 180 -3.67 6.65 0.40
N TRP A 181 -4.47 6.84 -0.63
CA TRP A 181 -4.38 7.97 -1.55
C TRP A 181 -5.53 8.94 -1.38
N ASN A 182 -5.22 10.23 -1.15
CA ASN A 182 -6.22 11.27 -0.92
C ASN A 182 -6.62 12.09 -2.16
N GLY A 183 -6.18 11.70 -3.35
CA GLY A 183 -6.40 12.47 -4.58
C GLY A 183 -5.28 13.40 -4.97
N SER A 184 -4.29 13.60 -4.10
CA SER A 184 -3.10 14.40 -4.40
C SER A 184 -1.80 13.79 -3.91
N SER A 185 -1.83 13.04 -2.82
CA SER A 185 -0.67 12.38 -2.25
C SER A 185 -1.02 11.06 -1.57
N ALA A 186 -0.04 10.16 -1.47
CA ALA A 186 -0.10 9.02 -0.55
C ALA A 186 -0.03 9.49 0.92
N LYS A 187 -0.43 8.62 1.86
CA LYS A 187 -0.44 8.93 3.29
C LYS A 187 0.95 8.87 3.89
N TYR A 188 1.76 7.89 3.50
CA TYR A 188 3.11 7.70 4.03
C TYR A 188 4.18 7.81 2.96
N SER A 189 4.13 6.97 1.91
CA SER A 189 5.14 6.96 0.86
C SER A 189 4.50 7.11 -0.51
N ASP A 190 4.77 8.24 -1.15
CA ASP A 190 4.25 8.57 -2.48
C ASP A 190 5.28 8.23 -3.56
N TYR A 191 4.92 7.30 -4.44
CA TYR A 191 5.78 6.85 -5.53
C TYR A 191 5.20 7.19 -6.92
N THR A 192 4.25 8.14 -7.00
CA THR A 192 3.58 8.49 -8.27
C THR A 192 4.55 8.88 -9.40
N SER A 193 5.66 9.56 -9.10
CA SER A 193 6.67 9.96 -10.09
C SER A 193 7.65 8.85 -10.49
N GLU A 194 7.74 7.80 -9.67
CA GLU A 194 8.70 6.71 -9.86
C GLU A 194 8.04 5.46 -10.44
N SER A 195 6.72 5.35 -10.33
CA SER A 195 5.98 4.15 -10.69
C SER A 195 5.73 4.06 -12.19
N THR A 196 5.92 2.86 -12.74
CA THR A 196 5.52 2.55 -14.11
C THR A 196 3.99 2.53 -14.22
N ASN A 197 3.31 2.01 -13.20
CA ASN A 197 1.86 1.90 -13.16
C ASN A 197 1.31 2.31 -11.79
N VAL A 198 0.12 2.88 -11.80
CA VAL A 198 -0.60 3.29 -10.58
C VAL A 198 -2.00 2.75 -10.65
N PHE A 199 -2.44 2.09 -9.59
CA PHE A 199 -3.77 1.51 -9.48
C PHE A 199 -4.48 2.05 -8.25
N VAL A 200 -5.72 2.52 -8.38
CA VAL A 200 -6.53 2.96 -7.22
C VAL A 200 -7.84 2.19 -7.18
N TRP A 201 -8.12 1.60 -6.01
CA TRP A 201 -9.45 1.14 -5.64
C TRP A 201 -10.15 2.22 -4.85
N GLU A 202 -11.27 2.69 -5.39
CA GLU A 202 -12.05 3.82 -4.85
C GLU A 202 -13.16 3.44 -3.92
#